data_AF-A0A7W1ZUX3-F1
#
_entry.id   AF-A0A7W1ZUX3-F1
#
_cell.length_a   1.000
_cell.length_b   1.000
_cell.length_c   1.000
_cell.angle_alpha   90.00
_cell.angle_beta   90.00
_cell.angle_gamma   90.00
#
_symmetry.space_group_name_H-M   'P 1'
#
loop_
_entity.id
_entity.type
_entity.pdbx_description
1 polymer ?
#
loop_
_entity_poly.entity_id
_entity_poly.type
_entity_poly.pdbx_seq_one_letter_code
_entity_poly.pdbx_strand_id
1 'polypeptide(L)' 'MYKSFAIKLSGLLLAGFLLIQKPASSQEQYQEQFRPQVHFSPQAHWTNDPNGMVYYNGVYHLFFQYYPDST' A
#
# COMPACT_ATOMS: atom_id res chain seq x y z
N MET A 1 -43.59 -0.91 34.06
CA MET A 1 -44.35 0.03 33.22
C MET A 1 -43.56 0.25 31.94
N TYR A 2 -43.96 -0.46 30.88
CA TYR A 2 -43.25 -0.48 29.60
C TYR A 2 -43.34 0.88 28.90
N LYS A 3 -42.21 1.42 28.43
CA LYS A 3 -42.18 2.26 27.24
C LYS A 3 -41.02 1.83 26.35
N SER A 4 -41.41 1.08 25.32
CA SER A 4 -40.63 0.73 24.15
C SER A 4 -40.27 2.02 23.40
N PHE A 5 -38.98 2.26 23.16
CA PHE A 5 -38.52 3.22 22.16
C PHE A 5 -37.67 2.44 21.16
N ALA A 6 -38.34 1.99 20.09
CA ALA A 6 -37.70 1.35 18.97
C ALA A 6 -36.86 2.38 18.21
N ILE A 7 -35.53 2.35 18.38
CA ILE A 7 -34.62 2.96 17.41
C ILE A 7 -34.41 1.92 16.30
N LYS A 8 -35.35 1.87 15.35
CA LYS A 8 -35.13 1.27 14.04
C LYS A 8 -34.55 2.35 13.12
N LEU A 9 -33.25 2.62 13.21
CA LEU A 9 -32.57 3.45 12.21
C LEU A 9 -31.05 3.23 12.26
N SER A 10 -30.53 2.23 11.54
CA SER A 10 -29.16 2.30 10.98
C SER A 10 -28.92 1.14 9.99
N GLY A 11 -29.81 0.96 9.02
CA GLY A 11 -29.62 -0.01 7.92
C GLY A 11 -29.06 0.62 6.64
N LEU A 12 -28.93 1.95 6.59
CA LEU A 12 -28.69 2.69 5.33
C LEU A 12 -27.44 3.59 5.34
N LEU A 13 -26.54 3.42 6.31
CA LEU A 13 -25.27 4.17 6.35
C LEU A 13 -24.04 3.31 6.00
N LEU A 14 -24.21 1.99 5.82
CA LEU A 14 -23.09 1.10 5.49
C LEU A 14 -22.84 0.97 3.98
N ALA A 15 -23.86 1.15 3.14
CA ALA A 15 -23.73 1.01 1.68
C ALA A 15 -23.02 2.18 0.99
N GLY A 16 -23.08 3.39 1.57
CA GLY A 16 -22.44 4.58 0.99
C GLY A 16 -20.92 4.59 1.13
N PHE A 17 -20.38 3.93 2.15
CA PHE A 17 -18.93 3.90 2.41
C PHE A 17 -18.18 2.89 1.51
N LEU A 18 -18.89 1.98 0.86
CA LEU A 18 -18.32 0.93 0.01
C LEU A 18 -18.16 1.32 -1.47
N LEU A 19 -18.66 2.48 -1.91
CA LEU A 19 -18.69 2.84 -3.34
C LEU A 19 -17.54 3.75 -3.81
N ILE A 20 -16.58 4.08 -2.96
CA ILE A 20 -15.43 4.93 -3.33
C ILE A 20 -14.13 4.31 -2.82
N GLN A 21 -13.82 3.09 -3.25
CA GLN A 21 -12.43 2.63 -3.25
C GLN A 21 -11.94 2.70 -4.69
N LYS A 22 -11.44 3.87 -5.09
CA LYS A 22 -10.67 3.99 -6.34
C LYS A 22 -9.45 3.07 -6.17
N PRO A 23 -9.30 1.98 -6.95
CA PRO A 23 -8.07 1.21 -6.90
C PRO A 23 -6.93 2.15 -7.26
N ALA A 24 -5.88 2.20 -6.44
CA ALA A 24 -4.68 2.94 -6.77
C ALA A 24 -4.19 2.44 -8.13
N SER A 25 -4.27 3.32 -9.14
CA SER A 25 -3.81 3.02 -10.48
C SER A 25 -2.30 2.84 -10.42
N SER A 26 -1.77 1.74 -10.94
CA SER A 26 -0.32 1.53 -11.06
C SER A 26 0.38 2.61 -11.90
N GLN A 27 -0.39 3.34 -12.72
CA GLN A 27 0.11 4.42 -13.57
C GLN A 27 0.56 5.67 -12.78
N GLU A 28 0.17 5.81 -11.51
CA GLU A 28 0.63 6.94 -10.66
C GLU A 28 1.91 6.62 -9.86
N GLN A 29 2.39 5.37 -9.87
CA GLN A 29 3.63 5.00 -9.18
C GLN A 29 4.85 5.38 -10.05
N TYR A 30 5.96 5.79 -9.43
CA TYR A 30 7.23 6.18 -10.10
C TYR A 30 7.20 7.51 -10.87
N GLN A 31 6.25 8.41 -10.61
CA GLN A 31 6.22 9.74 -11.25
C GLN A 31 7.05 10.81 -10.52
N GLU A 32 7.68 10.48 -9.40
CA GLU A 32 8.45 11.43 -8.61
C GLU A 32 9.65 11.96 -9.42
N GLN A 33 9.86 13.28 -9.39
CA GLN A 33 10.90 13.98 -10.16
C GLN A 33 12.28 13.33 -10.06
N PHE A 34 12.61 12.77 -8.90
CA PHE A 34 13.93 12.20 -8.62
C PHE A 34 13.92 10.66 -8.47
N ARG A 35 12.78 9.98 -8.69
CA ARG A 35 12.74 8.51 -8.59
C ARG A 35 13.35 7.88 -9.86
N PRO A 36 14.36 6.99 -9.74
CA PRO A 36 14.94 6.31 -10.89
C PRO A 36 13.90 5.46 -11.64
N GLN A 37 13.91 5.56 -12.97
CA GLN A 37 12.95 4.85 -13.84
C GLN A 37 13.44 3.47 -14.30
N VAL A 38 14.77 3.27 -14.31
CA VAL A 38 15.42 2.04 -14.82
C VAL A 38 16.35 1.37 -13.80
N HIS A 39 16.39 1.91 -12.59
CA HIS A 39 17.12 1.31 -11.47
C HIS A 39 16.11 0.93 -10.38
N PHE A 40 16.44 -0.13 -9.65
CA PHE A 40 15.68 -0.52 -8.47
C PHE A 40 15.66 0.63 -7.44
N SER A 41 14.48 0.92 -6.90
CA SER A 41 14.30 1.75 -5.70
C SER A 41 13.09 1.20 -4.91
N PRO A 42 13.11 1.22 -3.57
CA PRO A 42 11.99 0.76 -2.77
C PRO A 42 10.79 1.70 -2.96
N GLN A 43 9.59 1.21 -2.65
CA GLN A 43 8.36 1.99 -2.76
C GLN A 43 8.37 3.25 -1.87
N ALA A 44 9.08 3.21 -0.74
CA ALA A 44 9.25 4.33 0.17
C ALA A 44 10.53 4.14 0.99
N HIS A 45 10.89 5.16 1.77
CA HIS A 45 11.96 5.15 2.77
C HIS A 45 13.39 4.90 2.24
N TRP A 46 14.34 4.92 3.16
CA TRP A 46 15.76 4.76 2.90
C TRP A 46 16.14 3.29 2.70
N THR A 47 16.94 3.05 1.66
CA THR A 47 17.62 1.78 1.41
C THR A 47 19.10 2.03 1.12
N ASN A 48 19.95 1.04 1.35
CA ASN A 48 21.35 1.07 0.96
C ASN A 48 21.80 -0.25 0.31
N ASP A 49 22.55 -1.09 1.02
CA ASP A 49 23.29 -2.20 0.42
C ASP A 49 22.36 -3.22 -0.22
N PRO A 50 22.68 -3.72 -1.43
CA PRO A 50 22.05 -4.94 -1.93
C PRO A 50 22.53 -6.14 -1.12
N ASN A 51 21.61 -7.04 -0.78
CA ASN A 51 21.87 -8.28 -0.05
C ASN A 51 21.28 -9.48 -0.79
N GLY A 52 21.85 -10.66 -0.52
CA GLY A 52 21.26 -11.93 -0.91
C GLY A 52 20.92 -12.06 -2.41
N MET A 53 21.70 -11.42 -3.29
CA MET A 53 21.48 -11.53 -4.74
C MET A 53 21.67 -12.98 -5.17
N VAL A 54 20.57 -13.65 -5.50
CA VAL A 54 20.56 -15.08 -5.82
C VAL A 54 19.63 -15.34 -6.99
N TYR A 55 20.07 -16.20 -7.90
CA TYR A 55 19.22 -16.79 -8.91
C TYR A 55 18.71 -18.14 -8.40
N TYR A 56 17.40 -18.29 -8.25
CA TYR A 56 16.77 -19.50 -7.73
C TYR A 56 15.42 -19.75 -8.41
N ASN A 57 15.16 -21.00 -8.80
CA ASN A 57 13.91 -21.44 -9.45
C ASN A 57 13.43 -20.54 -10.61
N GLY A 58 14.36 -20.06 -11.45
CA GLY A 58 14.01 -19.23 -12.60
C GLY A 58 13.87 -17.73 -12.30
N VAL A 59 14.14 -17.29 -11.08
CA VAL A 59 13.93 -15.91 -10.62
C VAL A 59 15.23 -15.32 -10.06
N TYR A 60 15.52 -14.07 -10.43
CA TYR A 60 16.55 -13.27 -9.78
C TYR A 60 15.95 -12.58 -8.56
N HIS A 61 16.48 -12.87 -7.38
CA HIS A 61 16.09 -12.25 -6.12
C HIS A 61 17.10 -11.16 -5.76
N LEU A 62 16.59 -9.98 -5.41
CA LEU A 62 17.37 -8.88 -4.83
C LEU A 62 16.76 -8.55 -3.47
N PHE A 63 17.54 -8.71 -2.41
CA PHE A 63 17.25 -8.16 -1.10
C PHE A 63 18.08 -6.89 -0.90
N PHE A 64 17.73 -6.07 0.09
CA PHE A 64 18.44 -4.83 0.38
C PHE A 64 18.22 -4.42 1.83
N GLN A 65 19.16 -3.67 2.40
CA GLN A 65 18.99 -3.04 3.71
C GLN A 65 17.93 -1.94 3.62
N TYR A 66 16.97 -1.96 4.55
CA TYR A 66 15.80 -1.08 4.54
C TYR A 66 15.58 -0.45 5.91
N TYR A 67 15.38 0.87 5.96
CA TYR A 67 15.12 1.61 7.19
C TYR A 67 13.68 2.17 7.18
N PRO A 68 12.70 1.47 7.78
CA PRO A 68 11.28 1.84 7.72
C PRO A 68 10.96 3.16 8.42
N ASP A 69 11.80 3.57 9.37
CA ASP A 69 11.60 4.78 10.18
C ASP A 69 12.31 6.00 9.57
N SER A 70 12.73 5.93 8.30
CA SER A 70 13.31 7.08 7.63
C SER A 70 12.23 8.11 7.30
N THR A 71 12.48 9.37 7.64
CA THR A 71 11.62 10.54 7.38
C THR A 71 11.52 10.90 5.92
#